data_AF-A0A968MRS8-F1
#
_entry.id   AF-A0A968MRS8-F1
#
_cell.length_a   1.000
_cell.length_b   1.000
_cell.length_c   1.000
_cell.angle_alpha   90.00
_cell.angle_beta   90.00
_cell.angle_gamma   90.00
#
_symmetry.space_group_name_H-M   'P 1'
#
loop_
_entity.id
_entity.type
_entity.pdbx_description
1 polymer ?
#
loop_
_entity_poly.entity_id
_entity_poly.type
_entity_poly.pdbx_seq_one_letter_code
_entity_poly.pdbx_strand_id
1 'polypeptide(L)'
;MRFILFFLMLTVSVSASGQVFTPVNKNASPEAKKLLSYLYTLKGKHTIAGQHNYNHSLNQYMDTVKSITGFYPGIWGADFIMNGTKSTGEEIVSEAIKKV
;
A
#
# COMPACT_ATOMS: atom_id res chain seq x y z
N MET A 1 25.21 48.09 0.12
CA MET A 1 23.75 47.83 -0.04
C MET A 1 23.39 46.85 -1.18
N ARG A 2 24.35 46.26 -1.91
CA ARG A 2 24.07 45.39 -3.07
C ARG A 2 24.19 43.87 -2.79
N PHE A 3 24.58 43.49 -1.57
CA PHE A 3 24.69 42.09 -1.13
C PHE A 3 23.56 41.64 -0.19
N ILE A 4 22.73 42.57 0.32
CA ILE A 4 21.61 42.25 1.20
C ILE A 4 20.42 41.69 0.41
N LEU A 5 20.28 42.04 -0.87
CA LEU A 5 19.22 41.52 -1.74
C LEU A 5 19.39 40.05 -2.14
N PHE A 6 20.59 39.47 -2.00
CA PHE A 6 20.82 38.08 -2.38
C PHE A 6 20.49 37.06 -1.27
N PHE A 7 20.40 37.52 -0.02
CA PHE A 7 20.08 36.64 1.11
C PHE A 7 18.57 36.49 1.37
N LEU A 8 17.75 37.35 0.75
CA LEU A 8 16.29 37.34 0.93
C LEU A 8 15.56 36.38 -0.03
N MET A 9 16.28 35.63 -0.86
CA MET A 9 15.69 34.73 -1.88
C MET A 9 15.86 33.24 -1.56
N LEU A 10 16.30 32.90 -0.34
CA LEU A 10 16.48 31.51 0.12
C LEU A 10 15.48 31.10 1.20
N THR A 11 14.26 31.64 1.17
CA THR A 11 13.12 31.04 1.87
C THR A 11 12.15 30.49 0.84
N VAL A 12 12.63 29.55 0.01
CA VAL A 12 11.73 28.56 -0.55
C VAL A 12 11.32 27.71 0.63
N SER A 13 10.26 28.13 1.32
CA SER A 13 9.49 27.26 2.18
C SER A 13 9.07 26.11 1.30
N VAL A 14 9.82 25.02 1.35
CA VAL A 14 9.33 23.72 0.93
C VAL A 14 8.15 23.47 1.86
N SER A 15 6.96 23.87 1.43
CA SER A 15 5.72 23.33 1.96
C SER A 15 5.82 21.85 1.65
N ALA A 16 6.43 21.09 2.58
CA ALA A 16 6.21 19.67 2.67
C ALA A 16 4.70 19.55 2.69
N SER A 17 4.13 19.15 1.55
CA SER A 17 2.72 18.82 1.45
C SER A 17 2.56 17.54 2.27
N GLY A 18 2.59 17.70 3.60
CA GLY A 18 2.32 16.67 4.55
C GLY A 18 0.88 16.27 4.32
N GLN A 19 0.72 15.06 3.78
CA GLN A 19 -0.46 14.22 3.84
C GLN A 19 -1.63 14.84 4.65
N VAL A 20 -2.62 15.42 3.97
CA VAL A 20 -3.81 16.04 4.59
C VAL A 20 -4.74 14.99 5.23
N PHE A 21 -4.45 13.70 5.07
CA PHE A 21 -5.37 12.61 5.39
C PHE A 21 -4.84 11.74 6.53
N THR A 22 -5.44 11.92 7.70
CA THR A 22 -5.27 11.03 8.85
C THR A 22 -6.18 9.80 8.71
N PRO A 23 -5.75 8.61 9.18
CA PRO A 23 -6.65 7.47 9.26
C PRO A 23 -7.85 7.77 10.17
N VAL A 24 -9.04 7.26 9.80
CA VAL A 24 -10.26 7.42 10.60
C VAL A 24 -10.14 6.77 11.99
N ASN A 25 -9.32 5.73 12.12
CA ASN A 25 -8.95 5.16 13.40
C ASN A 25 -7.87 6.04 14.07
N LYS A 26 -8.24 6.72 15.16
CA LYS A 26 -7.34 7.58 15.94
C LYS A 26 -6.12 6.84 16.49
N ASN A 27 -6.26 5.53 16.73
CA ASN A 27 -5.21 4.65 17.24
C ASN A 27 -4.57 3.80 16.13
N ALA A 28 -4.62 4.25 14.86
CA ALA A 28 -3.99 3.53 13.77
C ALA A 28 -2.49 3.31 14.02
N SER A 29 -2.02 2.10 13.69
CA SER A 29 -0.61 1.72 13.83
C SER A 29 0.29 2.58 12.93
N PRO A 30 1.60 2.65 13.22
CA PRO A 30 2.56 3.32 12.35
C PRO A 30 2.54 2.81 10.90
N GLU A 31 2.38 1.50 10.70
CA GLU A 31 2.33 0.84 9.40
C GLU A 31 1.08 1.27 8.62
N ALA A 32 -0.10 1.30 9.28
CA ALA A 32 -1.34 1.75 8.66
C ALA A 32 -1.28 3.23 8.25
N LYS A 33 -0.66 4.09 9.08
CA LYS A 33 -0.42 5.51 8.76
C LYS A 33 0.52 5.67 7.56
N LYS A 34 1.58 4.87 7.49
CA LYS A 34 2.53 4.87 6.38
C LYS A 34 1.89 4.36 5.09
N LEU A 35 1.12 3.27 5.16
CA LEU A 35 0.38 2.71 4.01
C LEU A 35 -0.62 3.73 3.47
N LEU A 36 -1.43 4.36 4.33
CA LEU A 36 -2.37 5.39 3.90
C LEU A 36 -1.64 6.55 3.22
N SER A 37 -0.53 7.02 3.81
CA SER A 37 0.30 8.06 3.21
C SER A 37 0.76 7.70 1.81
N TYR A 38 1.29 6.49 1.63
CA TYR A 38 1.69 5.97 0.32
C TYR A 38 0.53 5.97 -0.68
N LEU A 39 -0.65 5.45 -0.32
CA LEU A 39 -1.80 5.40 -1.23
C LEU A 39 -2.22 6.80 -1.73
N TYR A 40 -2.15 7.82 -0.88
CA TYR A 40 -2.44 9.19 -1.30
C TYR A 40 -1.38 9.80 -2.21
N THR A 41 -0.11 9.35 -2.13
CA THR A 41 0.91 9.77 -3.11
C THR A 41 0.60 9.29 -4.54
N LEU A 42 -0.16 8.20 -4.67
CA LEU A 42 -0.52 7.59 -5.95
C LEU A 42 -1.80 8.18 -6.55
N LYS A 43 -2.66 8.80 -5.72
CA LYS A 43 -3.98 9.29 -6.13
C LYS A 43 -3.89 10.19 -7.36
N GLY A 44 -4.53 9.79 -8.45
CA GLY A 44 -4.57 10.52 -9.73
C GLY A 44 -3.27 10.48 -10.54
N LYS A 45 -2.25 9.73 -10.09
CA LYS A 45 -0.94 9.62 -10.77
C LYS A 45 -0.65 8.19 -11.21
N HIS A 46 -0.99 7.21 -10.37
CA HIS A 46 -0.68 5.80 -10.60
C HIS A 46 -1.83 4.91 -10.13
N THR A 47 -1.88 3.69 -10.65
CA THR A 47 -2.77 2.62 -10.22
C THR A 47 -1.93 1.41 -9.84
N ILE A 48 -2.15 0.84 -8.66
CA ILE A 48 -1.48 -0.40 -8.25
C ILE A 48 -2.26 -1.58 -8.82
N ALA A 49 -1.59 -2.45 -9.58
CA ALA A 49 -2.17 -3.73 -9.98
C ALA A 49 -2.38 -4.64 -8.76
N GLY A 50 -3.53 -5.30 -8.67
CA GLY A 50 -3.85 -6.22 -7.58
C GLY A 50 -4.43 -7.53 -8.10
N GLN A 51 -4.29 -8.60 -7.32
CA GLN A 51 -4.87 -9.90 -7.63
C GLN A 51 -5.46 -10.56 -6.39
N HIS A 52 -6.70 -11.03 -6.53
CA HIS A 52 -7.40 -11.84 -5.53
C HIS A 52 -7.08 -13.33 -5.69
N ASN A 53 -7.01 -14.08 -4.58
CA ASN A 53 -6.76 -15.51 -4.54
C ASN A 53 -7.79 -16.21 -3.64
N TYR A 54 -8.14 -17.44 -4.00
CA TYR A 54 -8.98 -18.27 -3.14
C TYR A 54 -8.20 -18.73 -1.89
N ASN A 55 -8.92 -18.88 -0.78
CA ASN A 55 -8.37 -19.30 0.52
C ASN A 55 -7.70 -20.69 0.51
N HIS A 56 -8.04 -21.56 -0.45
CA HIS A 56 -7.42 -22.87 -0.66
C HIS A 56 -6.27 -22.85 -1.68
N SER A 57 -6.05 -21.71 -2.35
CA SER A 57 -5.02 -21.53 -3.40
C SER A 57 -4.43 -20.11 -3.35
N LEU A 58 -3.71 -19.81 -2.27
CA LEU A 58 -3.33 -18.43 -1.88
C LEU A 58 -2.37 -17.70 -2.83
N ASN A 59 -1.70 -18.39 -3.76
CA ASN A 59 -0.75 -17.77 -4.71
C ASN A 59 -1.00 -18.14 -6.19
N GLN A 60 -1.93 -19.05 -6.47
CA GLN A 60 -2.14 -19.59 -7.82
C GLN A 60 -2.40 -18.47 -8.84
N TYR A 61 -3.23 -17.49 -8.48
CA TYR A 61 -3.61 -16.41 -9.40
C TYR A 61 -2.54 -15.33 -9.49
N MET A 62 -1.74 -15.13 -8.44
CA MET A 62 -0.55 -14.28 -8.52
C MET A 62 0.45 -14.84 -9.54
N ASP A 63 0.72 -16.14 -9.48
CA ASP A 63 1.63 -16.80 -10.41
C ASP A 63 1.08 -16.81 -11.84
N THR A 64 -0.24 -16.88 -11.98
CA THR A 64 -0.92 -16.72 -13.28
C THR A 64 -0.74 -15.30 -13.82
N VAL A 65 -0.88 -14.26 -13.00
CA VAL A 65 -0.60 -12.87 -13.44
C VAL A 65 0.86 -12.73 -13.85
N LYS A 66 1.79 -13.32 -13.09
CA LYS A 66 3.22 -13.31 -13.41
C LYS A 66 3.53 -14.03 -14.73
N SER A 67 2.90 -15.17 -14.99
CA SER A 67 3.12 -15.93 -16.23
C SER A 67 2.58 -15.21 -17.46
N ILE A 68 1.47 -14.49 -17.34
CA ILE A 68 0.85 -13.73 -18.44
C ILE A 68 1.60 -12.42 -18.70
N THR A 69 1.94 -11.68 -17.64
CA THR A 69 2.41 -10.29 -17.76
C THR A 69 3.92 -10.14 -17.61
N GLY A 70 4.60 -11.16 -17.07
CA GLY A 70 6.00 -11.06 -16.67
C GLY A 70 6.23 -10.33 -15.35
N PHE A 71 5.20 -9.85 -14.64
CA PHE A 71 5.31 -9.15 -13.36
C PHE A 71 4.35 -9.69 -12.30
N TYR A 72 4.77 -9.64 -11.03
CA TYR A 72 3.83 -9.85 -9.93
C TYR A 72 3.01 -8.57 -9.69
N PRO A 73 1.72 -8.67 -9.33
CA PRO A 73 0.92 -7.51 -8.97
C PRO A 73 1.39 -6.93 -7.62
N GLY A 74 1.17 -5.62 -7.43
CA GLY A 74 1.60 -4.91 -6.23
C GLY A 74 0.68 -5.11 -5.02
N ILE A 75 -0.54 -5.64 -5.20
CA ILE A 75 -1.47 -5.98 -4.12
C ILE A 75 -1.81 -7.47 -4.19
N TRP A 76 -1.55 -8.16 -3.09
CA TRP A 76 -2.04 -9.51 -2.84
C TRP A 76 -3.37 -9.45 -2.07
N GLY A 77 -4.36 -10.23 -2.50
CA GLY A 77 -5.64 -10.34 -1.82
C GLY A 77 -6.09 -11.79 -1.64
N ALA A 78 -6.80 -12.04 -0.54
CA ALA A 78 -7.49 -13.29 -0.22
C ALA A 78 -8.78 -12.97 0.57
N ASP A 79 -9.56 -14.00 0.90
CA ASP A 79 -10.82 -13.86 1.65
C ASP A 79 -10.88 -14.88 2.79
N PHE A 80 -11.43 -14.46 3.94
CA PHE A 80 -11.71 -15.27 5.12
C PHE A 80 -13.03 -16.05 5.02
N ILE A 81 -13.73 -16.01 3.88
CA ILE A 81 -14.94 -16.78 3.66
C ILE A 81 -14.74 -18.26 4.02
N MET A 82 -15.60 -18.76 4.90
CA MET A 82 -15.52 -20.15 5.37
C MET A 82 -16.39 -21.03 4.47
N ASN A 83 -15.77 -21.54 3.40
CA ASN A 83 -16.41 -22.50 2.49
C ASN A 83 -16.17 -23.92 3.00
N GLY A 84 -16.94 -24.35 4.00
CA GLY A 84 -16.88 -25.69 4.58
C GLY A 84 -16.65 -25.70 6.09
N THR A 85 -16.15 -26.84 6.61
CA THR A 85 -15.93 -27.04 8.05
C THR A 85 -14.51 -26.69 8.51
N LYS A 86 -13.59 -26.45 7.58
CA LYS A 86 -12.20 -26.09 7.88
C LYS A 86 -12.05 -24.58 8.00
N SER A 87 -11.50 -24.12 9.12
CA SER A 87 -11.01 -22.75 9.25
C SER A 87 -9.75 -22.58 8.40
N THR A 88 -9.75 -21.59 7.49
CA THR A 88 -8.59 -21.24 6.66
C THR A 88 -7.87 -19.98 7.16
N GLY A 89 -8.27 -19.47 8.32
CA GLY A 89 -7.81 -18.16 8.81
C GLY A 89 -6.31 -18.14 9.12
N GLU A 90 -5.78 -19.22 9.70
CA GLU A 90 -4.36 -19.33 10.05
C GLU A 90 -3.47 -19.33 8.81
N GLU A 91 -3.88 -20.04 7.74
CA GLU A 91 -3.15 -20.04 6.48
C GLU A 91 -3.17 -18.67 5.80
N ILE A 92 -4.31 -17.98 5.82
CA ILE A 92 -4.43 -16.62 5.26
C ILE A 92 -3.51 -15.65 6.01
N VAL A 93 -3.53 -15.67 7.35
CA VAL A 93 -2.67 -14.80 8.17
C VAL A 93 -1.20 -15.12 7.95
N SER A 94 -0.84 -16.41 7.95
CA SER A 94 0.54 -16.85 7.73
C SER A 94 1.06 -16.44 6.36
N GLU A 95 0.23 -16.49 5.32
CA GLU A 95 0.63 -16.05 3.98
C GLU A 95 0.70 -14.53 3.86
N ALA A 96 -0.23 -13.79 4.47
CA ALA A 96 -0.21 -12.33 4.50
C ALA A 96 1.07 -11.78 5.15
N ILE A 97 1.54 -12.42 6.23
CA ILE A 97 2.80 -12.05 6.91
C ILE A 97 4.01 -12.15 5.96
N LYS A 98 4.03 -13.13 5.04
CA LYS A 98 5.13 -13.28 4.07
C LYS A 98 5.15 -12.20 2.98
N LYS A 99 4.08 -11.40 2.86
CA LYS A 99 3.97 -10.34 1.84
C LYS A 99 4.43 -8.96 2.34
N VAL A 100 4.85 -8.85 3.60
CA VAL A 100 5.28 -7.60 4.27
C VAL A 100 6.79 -7.42 4.16
#